data_AF-A0AAV1B7M0-F1
#
_entry.id   AF-A0AAV1B7M0-F1
#
_cell.length_a   1.000
_cell.length_b   1.000
_cell.length_c   1.000
_cell.angle_alpha   90.00
_cell.angle_beta   90.00
_cell.angle_gamma   90.00
#
_symmetry.space_group_name_H-M   'P 1'
#
loop_
_entity.id
_entity.type
_entity.pdbx_description
1 polymer ?
#
loop_
_entity_poly.entity_id
_entity_poly.type
_entity_poly.pdbx_seq_one_letter_code
_entity_poly.pdbx_strand_id
1 'polypeptide(L)'
;MSSLNLWSILSESKRIINAHSRHFLALSVIFLLPLSFSLIVSPTIFHLITTSSNSPTIHILLRLAHNQPQTQTQTQTTFNLPSPFPLLLLSLFLLLVFSLSALATITHSVFHGFFGRPVKLLSTVTSLSSSFLPLLLTSILSHLILLSLSLPIPLLLDPNLSFSPITLTASAILLLALIFLLFYLRISWTLASVITIIENTYGIQPLRRSASLMSGMRSTGASCFLFFASLEGIMLWSGSLLAAVASDSGSWKDWAFVLQIVLTSAVLTILMLYNAAANTVLYMYCKAVHGELAAEIAEDFAWQYVSLPFDEDKVPYVVSVVSV
;
A
#
# COMPACT_ATOMS: atom_id res chain seq x y z
N MET A 1 -19.28 24.39 7.55
CA MET A 1 -18.30 23.40 7.08
C MET A 1 -18.35 22.21 8.03
N SER A 2 -19.04 21.14 7.65
CA SER A 2 -19.12 19.91 8.44
C SER A 2 -17.71 19.33 8.57
N SER A 3 -17.27 18.99 9.78
CA SER A 3 -15.97 18.37 9.98
C SER A 3 -15.88 17.10 9.13
N LEU A 4 -14.89 17.02 8.25
CA LEU A 4 -14.62 15.84 7.45
C LEU A 4 -14.17 14.71 8.38
N ASN A 5 -15.13 13.90 8.79
CA ASN A 5 -14.94 12.79 9.72
C ASN A 5 -14.49 11.54 8.95
N LEU A 6 -13.71 10.67 9.60
CA LEU A 6 -13.28 9.38 9.06
C LEU A 6 -14.45 8.57 8.49
N TRP A 7 -15.62 8.63 9.14
CA TRP A 7 -16.83 7.97 8.66
C TRP A 7 -17.27 8.42 7.26
N SER A 8 -17.11 9.71 6.95
CA SER A 8 -17.43 10.26 5.63
C SER A 8 -16.52 9.68 4.55
N ILE A 9 -15.22 9.51 4.86
CA ILE A 9 -14.25 8.92 3.94
C ILE A 9 -14.60 7.45 3.70
N LEU A 10 -14.93 6.71 4.77
CA LEU A 10 -15.31 5.29 4.66
C LEU A 10 -16.64 5.10 3.93
N SER A 11 -17.66 5.91 4.22
CA SER A 11 -18.97 5.81 3.56
C SER A 11 -18.85 6.11 2.06
N GLU A 12 -18.05 7.11 1.71
CA GLU A 12 -17.80 7.50 0.33
C GLU A 12 -16.99 6.44 -0.43
N SER A 13 -15.93 5.91 0.19
CA SER A 13 -15.16 4.79 -0.35
C SER A 13 -16.05 3.56 -0.60
N LYS A 14 -16.92 3.22 0.36
CA LYS A 14 -17.89 2.13 0.23
C LYS A 14 -18.89 2.39 -0.89
N ARG A 15 -19.38 3.62 -1.05
CA ARG A 15 -20.30 4.02 -2.12
C ARG A 15 -19.67 3.78 -3.50
N ILE A 16 -18.45 4.26 -3.72
CA ILE A 16 -17.73 4.11 -4.99
C ILE A 16 -17.44 2.65 -5.30
N ILE A 17 -16.94 1.89 -4.32
CA ILE A 17 -16.65 0.46 -4.50
C ILE A 17 -17.93 -0.31 -4.85
N ASN A 18 -19.04 -0.03 -4.16
CA ASN A 18 -20.29 -0.74 -4.39
C ASN A 18 -20.93 -0.41 -5.75
N ALA A 19 -20.77 0.84 -6.24
CA ALA A 19 -21.27 1.26 -7.55
C ALA A 19 -20.62 0.48 -8.71
N HIS A 20 -19.34 0.10 -8.57
CA HIS A 20 -18.60 -0.66 -9.58
C HIS A 20 -18.01 -1.97 -9.00
N SER A 21 -18.78 -2.67 -8.16
CA SER A 21 -18.30 -3.81 -7.36
C SER A 21 -17.64 -4.91 -8.17
N ARG A 22 -18.16 -5.25 -9.36
CA ARG A 22 -17.57 -6.27 -10.25
C ARG A 22 -16.16 -5.90 -10.72
N HIS A 23 -15.94 -4.63 -11.03
CA HIS A 23 -14.64 -4.13 -11.48
C HIS A 23 -13.61 -4.15 -10.35
N PHE A 24 -13.99 -3.64 -9.17
CA PHE A 24 -13.13 -3.66 -7.99
C PHE A 24 -12.84 -5.07 -7.49
N LEU A 25 -13.82 -5.98 -7.58
CA LEU A 25 -13.62 -7.40 -7.26
C LEU A 25 -12.62 -8.04 -8.23
N ALA A 26 -12.75 -7.78 -9.53
CA ALA A 26 -11.79 -8.29 -10.53
C ALA A 26 -10.37 -7.78 -10.25
N LEU A 27 -10.19 -6.48 -9.99
CA LEU A 27 -8.89 -5.91 -9.62
C LEU A 27 -8.32 -6.53 -8.32
N SER A 28 -9.20 -6.78 -7.33
CA SER A 28 -8.80 -7.40 -6.07
C SER A 28 -8.33 -8.83 -6.28
N VAL A 29 -9.03 -9.62 -7.08
CA VAL A 29 -8.65 -11.02 -7.37
C VAL A 29 -7.35 -11.09 -8.19
N ILE A 30 -7.14 -10.16 -9.12
CA ILE A 30 -5.95 -10.16 -10.00
C ILE A 30 -4.69 -9.69 -9.26
N PHE A 31 -4.78 -8.61 -8.47
CA PHE A 31 -3.59 -7.98 -7.87
C PHE A 31 -3.49 -8.13 -6.36
N LEU A 32 -4.60 -7.97 -5.62
CA LEU A 32 -4.56 -7.99 -4.15
C LEU A 32 -4.55 -9.42 -3.58
N LEU A 33 -5.30 -10.35 -4.15
CA LEU A 33 -5.38 -11.73 -3.66
C LEU A 33 -4.04 -12.48 -3.70
N PRO A 34 -3.24 -12.42 -4.79
CA PRO A 34 -1.91 -13.01 -4.80
C PRO A 34 -0.99 -12.36 -3.75
N LEU A 35 -1.13 -11.04 -3.57
CA LEU A 35 -0.34 -10.27 -2.61
C LEU A 35 -0.69 -10.62 -1.16
N SER A 36 -1.97 -10.63 -0.79
CA SER A 36 -2.42 -10.97 0.56
C SER A 36 -2.06 -12.41 0.94
N PHE A 37 -2.20 -13.34 0.00
CA PHE A 37 -1.76 -14.73 0.21
C PHE A 37 -0.25 -14.80 0.44
N SER A 38 0.55 -14.12 -0.39
CA SER A 38 2.00 -14.06 -0.24
C SER A 38 2.42 -13.50 1.12
N LEU A 39 1.78 -12.41 1.59
CA LEU A 39 2.07 -11.81 2.90
C LEU A 39 1.79 -12.74 4.08
N ILE A 40 0.69 -13.51 4.03
CA ILE A 40 0.32 -14.45 5.09
C ILE A 40 1.26 -15.66 5.13
N VAL A 41 1.67 -16.15 3.96
CA VAL A 41 2.51 -17.34 3.83
C VAL A 41 4.01 -17.03 4.00
N SER A 42 4.45 -15.81 3.69
CA SER A 42 5.84 -15.35 3.80
C SER A 42 6.53 -15.67 5.14
N PRO A 43 5.95 -15.39 6.33
CA PRO A 43 6.62 -15.71 7.59
C PRO A 43 6.86 -17.22 7.77
N THR A 44 5.92 -18.05 7.32
CA THR A 44 6.03 -19.51 7.37
C THR A 44 7.14 -20.01 6.44
N ILE A 45 7.22 -19.47 5.22
CA ILE A 45 8.29 -19.80 4.26
C ILE A 45 9.65 -19.35 4.81
N PHE A 46 9.74 -18.15 5.36
CA PHE A 46 10.98 -17.63 5.94
C PHE A 46 11.46 -18.49 7.12
N HIS A 47 10.54 -18.90 8.01
CA HIS A 47 10.84 -19.82 9.10
C HIS A 47 11.35 -21.15 8.56
N LEU A 48 10.67 -21.77 7.59
CA LEU A 48 11.11 -23.02 6.97
C LEU A 48 12.52 -22.93 6.36
N ILE A 49 12.83 -21.84 5.64
CA ILE A 49 14.15 -21.63 5.02
C ILE A 49 15.23 -21.43 6.09
N THR A 50 14.95 -20.66 7.15
CA THR A 50 15.93 -20.37 8.21
C THR A 50 16.16 -21.58 9.13
N THR A 51 15.11 -22.34 9.49
CA THR A 51 15.24 -23.58 10.27
C THR A 51 15.88 -24.71 9.45
N SER A 52 15.67 -24.74 8.12
CA SER A 52 16.29 -25.71 7.21
C SER A 52 17.82 -25.63 7.22
N SER A 53 18.41 -24.50 7.63
CA SER A 53 19.88 -24.35 7.71
C SER A 53 20.50 -25.11 8.89
N ASN A 54 19.70 -25.56 9.86
CA ASN A 54 20.20 -26.15 11.12
C ASN A 54 19.78 -27.62 11.36
N SER A 55 19.05 -28.28 10.43
CA SER A 55 18.58 -29.66 10.63
C SER A 55 18.90 -30.59 9.45
N PRO A 56 19.55 -31.75 9.68
CA PRO A 56 19.96 -32.70 8.62
C PRO A 56 18.79 -33.49 8.00
N THR A 57 17.55 -33.26 8.43
CA THR A 57 16.40 -34.12 8.07
C THR A 57 15.84 -33.84 6.66
N ILE A 58 16.04 -32.66 6.08
CA ILE A 58 15.52 -32.33 4.73
C ILE A 58 16.38 -32.92 3.60
N HIS A 59 17.65 -33.25 3.84
CA HIS A 59 18.44 -34.05 2.90
C HIS A 59 17.80 -35.40 2.59
N ILE A 60 16.88 -35.90 3.44
CA ILE A 60 16.15 -37.15 3.22
C ILE A 60 14.91 -36.93 2.34
N LEU A 61 14.16 -35.83 2.50
CA LEU A 61 12.96 -35.55 1.70
C LEU A 61 13.28 -35.11 0.27
N LEU A 62 14.35 -34.33 0.07
CA LEU A 62 14.83 -33.94 -1.26
C LEU A 62 15.45 -35.15 -2.01
N ARG A 63 15.99 -36.13 -1.27
CA ARG A 63 16.50 -37.39 -1.80
C ARG A 63 15.38 -38.40 -2.10
N LEU A 64 14.24 -38.32 -1.41
CA LEU A 64 13.05 -39.13 -1.69
C LEU A 64 12.28 -38.66 -2.93
N ALA A 65 12.33 -37.36 -3.26
CA ALA A 65 11.79 -36.84 -4.52
C ALA A 65 12.63 -37.25 -5.74
N HIS A 66 13.88 -37.67 -5.53
CA HIS A 66 14.82 -38.06 -6.58
C HIS A 66 15.09 -39.58 -6.51
N ASN A 67 14.13 -40.37 -6.97
CA ASN A 67 14.33 -41.80 -7.16
C ASN A 67 15.24 -42.07 -8.36
N GLN A 68 16.53 -42.30 -8.11
CA GLN A 68 17.31 -43.31 -8.85
C GLN A 68 18.54 -43.75 -8.03
N PRO A 69 18.86 -45.06 -7.98
CA PRO A 69 19.98 -45.57 -7.20
C PRO A 69 21.25 -45.57 -8.04
N GLN A 70 22.35 -45.00 -7.52
CA GLN A 70 23.68 -45.60 -7.66
C GLN A 70 24.75 -44.86 -6.84
N THR A 71 25.40 -45.67 -5.99
CA THR A 71 26.82 -45.68 -5.58
C THR A 71 27.60 -44.39 -5.37
N GLN A 72 28.17 -44.32 -4.18
CA GLN A 72 29.18 -43.37 -3.70
C GLN A 72 30.37 -43.24 -4.67
N THR A 73 30.70 -42.00 -5.03
CA THR A 73 32.09 -41.54 -5.05
C THR A 73 32.15 -40.05 -4.76
N GLN A 74 32.96 -39.74 -3.76
CA GLN A 74 33.21 -38.45 -3.18
C GLN A 74 34.23 -37.72 -4.06
N THR A 75 33.81 -36.68 -4.79
CA THR A 75 34.73 -35.70 -5.37
C THR A 75 34.14 -34.30 -5.19
N GLN A 76 34.76 -33.59 -4.26
CA GLN A 76 34.52 -32.20 -3.95
C GLN A 76 34.72 -31.33 -5.19
N THR A 77 33.66 -30.69 -5.66
CA THR A 77 33.74 -29.45 -6.43
C THR A 77 32.81 -28.44 -5.78
N THR A 78 33.40 -27.65 -4.89
CA THR A 78 32.82 -26.47 -4.24
C THR A 78 32.46 -25.44 -5.30
N PHE A 79 31.17 -25.32 -5.62
CA PHE A 79 30.54 -24.07 -6.04
C PHE A 79 29.43 -23.75 -5.05
N ASN A 80 29.83 -23.15 -3.92
CA ASN A 80 28.92 -22.57 -2.93
C ASN A 80 28.30 -21.31 -3.52
N LEU A 81 27.13 -21.45 -4.15
CA LEU A 81 26.18 -20.34 -4.30
C LEU A 81 25.19 -20.45 -3.13
N PRO A 82 25.03 -19.42 -2.27
CA PRO A 82 24.06 -19.48 -1.17
C PRO A 82 22.64 -19.36 -1.75
N SER A 83 22.03 -20.50 -2.06
CA SER A 83 20.85 -20.62 -2.94
C SER A 83 19.50 -20.60 -2.21
N PRO A 84 19.19 -19.55 -1.43
CA PRO A 84 17.81 -19.03 -1.43
C PRO A 84 17.70 -17.53 -1.71
N PHE A 85 18.82 -16.80 -1.80
CA PHE A 85 18.83 -15.34 -1.98
C PHE A 85 18.17 -14.86 -3.29
N PRO A 86 18.47 -15.42 -4.49
CA PRO A 86 17.84 -14.95 -5.73
C PRO A 86 16.35 -15.26 -5.81
N LEU A 87 15.89 -16.37 -5.22
CA LEU A 87 14.47 -16.73 -5.17
C LEU A 87 13.68 -15.79 -4.24
N LEU A 88 14.26 -15.45 -3.09
CA LEU A 88 13.68 -14.46 -2.17
C LEU A 88 13.61 -13.08 -2.83
N LEU A 89 14.68 -12.66 -3.52
CA LEU A 89 14.71 -11.38 -4.24
C LEU A 89 13.66 -11.31 -5.35
N LEU A 90 13.48 -12.40 -6.11
CA LEU A 90 12.43 -12.50 -7.11
C LEU A 90 11.03 -12.43 -6.49
N SER A 91 10.80 -13.12 -5.37
CA SER A 91 9.52 -13.06 -4.65
C SER A 91 9.21 -11.65 -4.13
N LEU A 92 10.21 -10.95 -3.58
CA LEU A 92 10.06 -9.56 -3.15
C LEU A 92 9.79 -8.61 -4.31
N PHE A 93 10.47 -8.82 -5.44
CA PHE A 93 10.25 -8.04 -6.66
C PHE A 93 8.82 -8.23 -7.19
N LEU A 94 8.33 -9.47 -7.26
CA LEU A 94 6.96 -9.76 -7.68
C LEU A 94 5.95 -9.13 -6.73
N LEU A 95 6.16 -9.24 -5.42
CA LEU A 95 5.30 -8.63 -4.41
C LEU A 95 5.23 -7.10 -4.59
N LEU A 96 6.37 -6.47 -4.84
CA LEU A 96 6.46 -5.04 -5.13
C LEU A 96 5.66 -4.68 -6.38
N VAL A 97 5.85 -5.40 -7.49
CA VAL A 97 5.10 -5.19 -8.74
C VAL A 97 3.59 -5.32 -8.51
N PHE A 98 3.13 -6.37 -7.82
CA PHE A 98 1.71 -6.57 -7.52
C PHE A 98 1.15 -5.45 -6.63
N SER A 99 1.89 -5.00 -5.62
CA SER A 99 1.47 -3.91 -4.72
C SER A 99 1.26 -2.59 -5.45
N LEU A 100 2.24 -2.20 -6.28
CA LEU A 100 2.21 -0.95 -7.01
C LEU A 100 1.12 -0.99 -8.10
N SER A 101 0.95 -2.14 -8.74
CA SER A 101 -0.09 -2.35 -9.74
C SER A 101 -1.50 -2.30 -9.15
N ALA A 102 -1.71 -2.92 -7.99
CA ALA A 102 -2.97 -2.82 -7.26
C ALA A 102 -3.27 -1.36 -6.90
N LEU A 103 -2.30 -0.66 -6.32
CA LEU A 103 -2.48 0.73 -5.88
C LEU A 103 -2.78 1.65 -7.07
N ALA A 104 -2.05 1.54 -8.18
CA ALA A 104 -2.28 2.32 -9.39
C ALA A 104 -3.67 2.07 -9.99
N THR A 105 -4.04 0.80 -10.19
CA THR A 105 -5.32 0.45 -10.82
C THR A 105 -6.52 0.82 -9.94
N ILE A 106 -6.44 0.61 -8.62
CA ILE A 106 -7.51 0.98 -7.68
C ILE A 106 -7.64 2.50 -7.58
N THR A 107 -6.52 3.22 -7.43
CA THR A 107 -6.53 4.70 -7.33
C THR A 107 -7.17 5.31 -8.58
N HIS A 108 -6.73 4.89 -9.76
CA HIS A 108 -7.29 5.36 -11.02
C HIS A 108 -8.77 4.99 -11.16
N SER A 109 -9.18 3.79 -10.72
CA SER A 109 -10.60 3.37 -10.75
C SER A 109 -11.47 4.16 -9.78
N VAL A 110 -10.98 4.47 -8.58
CA VAL A 110 -11.71 5.27 -7.58
C VAL A 110 -11.79 6.73 -8.03
N PHE A 111 -10.73 7.28 -8.61
CA PHE A 111 -10.74 8.62 -9.19
C PHE A 111 -11.82 8.73 -10.29
N HIS A 112 -11.82 7.83 -11.27
CA HIS A 112 -12.87 7.83 -12.31
C HIS A 112 -14.28 7.53 -11.76
N GLY A 113 -14.38 6.66 -10.76
CA GLY A 113 -15.65 6.35 -10.07
C GLY A 113 -16.20 7.54 -9.31
N PHE A 114 -15.35 8.40 -8.74
CA PHE A 114 -15.76 9.65 -8.10
C PHE A 114 -16.42 10.63 -9.08
N PHE A 115 -15.91 10.69 -10.32
CA PHE A 115 -16.50 11.50 -11.40
C PHE A 115 -17.63 10.79 -12.18
N GLY A 116 -18.05 9.59 -11.78
CA GLY A 116 -19.14 8.84 -12.41
C GLY A 116 -18.85 8.34 -13.83
N ARG A 117 -17.58 8.26 -14.25
CA ARG A 117 -17.19 7.80 -15.60
C ARG A 117 -17.08 6.26 -15.65
N PRO A 118 -17.40 5.62 -16.79
CA PRO A 118 -17.29 4.17 -16.92
C PRO A 118 -15.82 3.73 -16.87
N VAL A 119 -15.48 2.89 -15.90
CA VAL A 119 -14.11 2.40 -15.68
C VAL A 119 -13.81 1.25 -16.63
N LYS A 120 -12.83 1.42 -17.53
CA LYS A 120 -12.34 0.36 -18.43
C LYS A 120 -11.02 -0.22 -17.90
N LEU A 121 -11.00 -1.54 -17.68
CA LEU A 121 -9.83 -2.30 -17.17
C LEU A 121 -8.58 -2.16 -18.06
N LEU A 122 -8.76 -2.10 -19.38
CA LEU A 122 -7.62 -2.02 -20.31
C LEU A 122 -6.92 -0.65 -20.23
N SER A 123 -7.69 0.43 -20.12
CA SER A 123 -7.17 1.80 -20.00
C SER A 123 -6.41 2.02 -18.68
N THR A 124 -6.86 1.36 -17.62
CA THR A 124 -6.21 1.38 -16.30
C THR A 124 -4.87 0.65 -16.33
N VAL A 125 -4.77 -0.46 -17.06
CA VAL A 125 -3.52 -1.25 -17.21
C VAL A 125 -2.55 -0.61 -18.22
N THR A 126 -3.00 0.16 -19.20
CA THR A 126 -2.08 0.90 -20.09
C THR A 126 -1.49 2.12 -19.40
N SER A 127 -2.29 2.83 -18.58
CA SER A 127 -1.79 3.93 -17.74
C SER A 127 -0.77 3.44 -16.70
N LEU A 128 -0.95 2.22 -16.19
CA LEU A 128 -0.02 1.55 -15.27
C LEU A 128 1.43 1.56 -15.79
N SER A 129 1.66 1.28 -17.09
CA SER A 129 3.02 1.26 -17.64
C SER A 129 3.72 2.63 -17.62
N SER A 130 2.95 3.71 -17.70
CA SER A 130 3.49 5.08 -17.71
C SER A 130 3.79 5.57 -16.29
N SER A 131 2.95 5.21 -15.31
CA SER A 131 3.08 5.66 -13.92
C SER A 131 3.88 4.71 -13.02
N PHE A 132 4.21 3.50 -13.49
CA PHE A 132 4.95 2.51 -12.70
C PHE A 132 6.34 3.00 -12.29
N LEU A 133 7.10 3.63 -13.19
CA LEU A 133 8.45 4.13 -12.88
C LEU A 133 8.43 5.30 -11.87
N PRO A 134 7.59 6.34 -12.03
CA PRO A 134 7.41 7.38 -11.01
C PRO A 134 7.00 6.83 -9.65
N LEU A 135 6.02 5.92 -9.61
CA LEU A 135 5.52 5.31 -8.37
C LEU A 135 6.57 4.41 -7.70
N LEU A 136 7.33 3.64 -8.49
CA LEU A 136 8.43 2.83 -7.99
C LEU A 136 9.54 3.71 -7.39
N LEU A 137 9.96 4.76 -8.10
CA LEU A 137 11.03 5.65 -7.66
C LEU A 137 10.66 6.37 -6.35
N THR A 138 9.43 6.86 -6.26
CA THR A 138 8.92 7.57 -5.08
C THR A 138 8.71 6.63 -3.90
N SER A 139 8.23 5.42 -4.16
CA SER A 139 8.16 4.37 -3.15
C SER A 139 9.54 4.01 -2.62
N ILE A 140 10.52 3.71 -3.49
CA ILE A 140 11.90 3.40 -3.07
C ILE A 140 12.50 4.57 -2.27
N LEU A 141 12.33 5.80 -2.74
CA LEU A 141 12.86 6.98 -2.09
C LEU A 141 12.25 7.20 -0.70
N SER A 142 10.92 7.05 -0.58
CA SER A 142 10.24 7.16 0.72
C SER A 142 10.72 6.09 1.70
N HIS A 143 10.81 4.83 1.26
CA HIS A 143 11.31 3.73 2.08
C HIS A 143 12.78 3.93 2.48
N LEU A 144 13.62 4.43 1.57
CA LEU A 144 15.02 4.73 1.84
C LEU A 144 15.19 5.82 2.90
N ILE A 145 14.41 6.92 2.80
CA ILE A 145 14.47 7.99 3.80
C ILE A 145 14.04 7.49 5.18
N LEU A 146 12.97 6.69 5.23
CA LEU A 146 12.43 6.17 6.48
C LEU A 146 13.36 5.11 7.09
N LEU A 147 14.00 4.28 6.25
CA LEU A 147 15.02 3.35 6.67
C LEU A 147 16.22 4.09 7.27
N SER A 148 16.73 5.10 6.57
CA SER A 148 17.84 5.94 7.03
C SER A 148 17.55 6.58 8.40
N LEU A 149 16.33 7.11 8.59
CA LEU A 149 15.93 7.72 9.85
C LEU A 149 15.67 6.69 10.96
N SER A 150 15.31 5.45 10.61
CA SER A 150 15.10 4.36 11.58
C SER A 150 16.39 3.65 12.04
N LEU A 151 17.50 3.81 11.30
CA LEU A 151 18.79 3.17 11.56
C LEU A 151 19.32 3.34 13.01
N PRO A 152 19.17 4.49 13.69
CA PRO A 152 19.63 4.63 15.08
C PRO A 152 18.77 3.87 16.11
N ILE A 153 17.53 3.48 15.81
CA ILE A 153 16.61 2.85 16.80
C ILE A 153 17.20 1.59 17.44
N PRO A 154 17.70 0.59 16.68
CA PRO A 154 18.25 -0.63 17.27
C PRO A 154 19.48 -0.36 18.14
N LEU A 155 20.30 0.63 17.75
CA LEU A 155 21.47 1.04 18.52
C LEU A 155 21.08 1.70 19.85
N LEU A 156 20.00 2.47 19.87
CA LEU A 156 19.46 3.08 21.10
C LEU A 156 18.79 2.05 22.03
N LEU A 157 18.32 0.92 21.50
CA LEU A 157 17.67 -0.16 22.26
C LEU A 157 18.64 -1.24 22.75
N ASP A 158 19.91 -1.20 22.35
CA ASP A 158 20.87 -2.26 22.67
C ASP A 158 21.16 -2.31 24.19
N PRO A 159 20.77 -3.39 24.89
CA PRO A 159 21.00 -3.52 26.33
C PRO A 159 22.48 -3.69 26.70
N ASN A 160 23.35 -3.97 25.72
CA ASN A 160 24.79 -4.15 25.95
C ASN A 160 25.54 -2.83 26.05
N LEU A 161 24.93 -1.70 25.67
CA LEU A 161 25.54 -0.39 25.91
C LEU A 161 25.33 0.01 27.38
N SER A 162 26.44 0.06 28.12
CA SER A 162 26.46 0.57 29.49
C SER A 162 26.17 2.07 29.51
N PHE A 163 24.91 2.46 29.69
CA PHE A 163 24.50 3.85 29.82
C PHE A 163 24.53 4.32 31.27
N SER A 164 25.02 5.54 31.50
CA SER A 164 24.74 6.30 32.71
C SER A 164 23.24 6.63 32.83
N PRO A 165 22.69 6.88 34.03
CA PRO A 165 21.27 7.21 34.21
C PRO A 165 20.84 8.48 33.45
N ILE A 166 21.74 9.46 33.30
CA ILE A 166 21.48 10.68 32.53
C ILE A 166 21.39 10.36 31.03
N THR A 167 22.33 9.55 30.51
CA THR A 167 22.32 9.13 29.11
C THR A 167 21.14 8.22 28.76
N LEU A 168 20.66 7.40 29.70
CA LEU A 168 19.47 6.56 29.53
C LEU A 168 18.20 7.42 29.39
N THR A 169 18.08 8.46 30.21
CA THR A 169 16.94 9.39 30.13
C THR A 169 16.96 10.16 28.81
N ALA A 170 18.14 10.63 28.40
CA ALA A 170 18.31 11.33 27.12
C ALA A 170 18.04 10.41 25.90
N SER A 171 18.49 9.15 25.94
CA SER A 171 18.23 8.18 24.86
C SER A 171 16.75 7.83 24.76
N ALA A 172 16.05 7.69 25.88
CA ALA A 172 14.60 7.45 25.89
C ALA A 172 13.81 8.62 25.27
N ILE A 173 14.16 9.87 25.59
CA ILE A 173 13.54 11.06 25.00
C ILE A 173 13.83 11.13 23.49
N LEU A 174 15.07 10.88 23.09
CA LEU A 174 15.48 10.86 21.68
C LEU A 174 14.73 9.77 20.89
N LEU A 175 14.59 8.58 21.48
CA LEU A 175 13.83 7.47 20.90
C LEU A 175 12.37 7.85 20.69
N LEU A 176 11.73 8.44 21.72
CA LEU A 176 10.34 8.87 21.62
C LEU A 176 10.15 9.95 20.54
N ALA A 177 11.05 10.93 20.49
CA ALA A 177 11.04 11.97 19.46
C ALA A 177 11.22 11.38 18.05
N LEU A 178 12.11 10.39 17.90
CA LEU A 178 12.37 9.72 16.63
C LEU A 178 11.16 8.89 16.16
N ILE A 179 10.53 8.13 17.06
CA ILE A 179 9.31 7.37 16.77
C ILE A 179 8.19 8.32 16.34
N PHE A 180 8.00 9.42 17.07
CA PHE A 180 7.00 10.42 16.73
C PHE A 180 7.28 11.07 15.36
N LEU A 181 8.54 11.40 15.05
CA LEU A 181 8.94 11.94 13.76
C LEU A 181 8.67 10.95 12.61
N LEU A 182 9.01 9.67 12.79
CA LEU A 182 8.75 8.62 11.80
C LEU A 182 7.25 8.44 11.56
N PHE A 183 6.46 8.45 12.62
CA PHE A 183 5.01 8.38 12.54
C PHE A 183 4.41 9.60 11.83
N TYR A 184 4.88 10.80 12.16
CA TYR A 184 4.46 12.04 11.51
C TYR A 184 4.80 12.05 10.02
N LEU A 185 6.01 11.64 9.64
CA LEU A 185 6.43 11.51 8.24
C LEU A 185 5.58 10.47 7.52
N ARG A 186 5.29 9.33 8.16
CA ARG A 186 4.43 8.29 7.57
C ARG A 186 3.04 8.80 7.27
N ILE A 187 2.38 9.47 8.22
CA ILE A 187 1.06 10.06 7.99
C ILE A 187 1.14 11.12 6.88
N SER A 188 2.16 11.97 6.88
CA SER A 188 2.29 13.06 5.90
C SER A 188 2.53 12.54 4.47
N TRP A 189 3.07 11.33 4.32
CA TRP A 189 3.40 10.73 3.02
C TRP A 189 2.41 9.66 2.56
N THR A 190 1.30 9.42 3.26
CA THR A 190 0.30 8.42 2.84
C THR A 190 -0.30 8.73 1.46
N LEU A 191 -0.49 10.00 1.12
CA LEU A 191 -1.06 10.43 -0.17
C LEU A 191 -0.02 10.49 -1.30
N ALA A 192 1.27 10.37 -1.00
CA ALA A 192 2.33 10.53 -2.00
C ALA A 192 2.16 9.55 -3.16
N SER A 193 1.86 8.29 -2.86
CA SER A 193 1.62 7.27 -3.87
C SER A 193 0.43 7.63 -4.78
N VAL A 194 -0.67 8.12 -4.20
CA VAL A 194 -1.86 8.57 -4.96
C VAL A 194 -1.52 9.76 -5.86
N ILE A 195 -0.78 10.74 -5.33
CA ILE A 195 -0.33 11.93 -6.06
C ILE A 195 0.56 11.54 -7.25
N THR A 196 1.45 10.57 -7.10
CA THR A 196 2.31 10.14 -8.21
C THR A 196 1.55 9.49 -9.36
N ILE A 197 0.43 8.83 -9.05
CA ILE A 197 -0.42 8.20 -10.06
C ILE A 197 -1.25 9.26 -10.78
N ILE A 198 -1.85 10.19 -10.02
CA ILE A 198 -2.79 11.18 -10.57
C ILE A 198 -2.06 12.34 -11.26
N GLU A 199 -1.05 12.91 -10.60
CA GLU A 199 -0.32 14.09 -11.10
C GLU A 199 0.89 13.70 -11.96
N ASN A 200 1.18 12.40 -12.11
CA ASN A 200 2.32 11.85 -12.86
C ASN A 200 3.67 12.52 -12.50
N THR A 201 3.85 12.89 -11.23
CA THR A 201 5.08 13.51 -10.71
C THR A 201 6.03 12.45 -10.14
N TYR A 202 7.33 12.72 -10.18
CA TYR A 202 8.37 11.78 -9.75
C TYR A 202 9.27 12.36 -8.65
N GLY A 203 9.94 11.48 -7.89
CA GLY A 203 10.95 11.85 -6.91
C GLY A 203 10.42 12.48 -5.61
N ILE A 204 11.01 13.61 -5.19
CA ILE A 204 10.70 14.26 -3.90
C ILE A 204 9.47 15.18 -4.00
N GLN A 205 9.16 15.67 -5.20
CA GLN A 205 8.02 16.54 -5.47
C GLN A 205 6.68 16.00 -4.92
N PRO A 206 6.28 14.74 -5.18
CA PRO A 206 5.05 14.17 -4.63
C PRO A 206 5.05 14.06 -3.10
N LEU A 207 6.21 13.84 -2.47
CA LEU A 207 6.32 13.77 -1.00
C LEU A 207 6.07 15.14 -0.35
N ARG A 208 6.67 16.19 -0.90
CA ARG A 208 6.45 17.57 -0.44
C ARG A 208 5.01 18.00 -0.66
N ARG A 209 4.46 17.65 -1.82
CA ARG A 209 3.06 17.92 -2.18
C ARG A 209 2.09 17.21 -1.23
N SER A 210 2.33 15.93 -0.93
CA SER A 210 1.56 15.16 0.06
C SER A 210 1.56 15.82 1.44
N ALA A 211 2.72 16.26 1.92
CA ALA A 211 2.84 16.92 3.22
C ALA A 211 2.11 18.28 3.28
N SER A 212 2.09 19.02 2.15
CA SER A 212 1.33 20.26 1.99
C SER A 212 -0.17 20.00 2.03
N LEU A 213 -0.67 19.05 1.24
CA LEU A 213 -2.09 18.68 1.19
C LEU A 213 -2.59 18.14 2.54
N MET A 214 -1.77 17.37 3.24
CA MET A 214 -2.15 16.79 4.53
C MET A 214 -2.18 17.84 5.66
N SER A 215 -1.53 19.01 5.49
CA SER A 215 -1.31 19.99 6.57
C SER A 215 -2.59 20.44 7.30
N GLY A 216 -3.73 20.53 6.60
CA GLY A 216 -5.02 20.91 7.18
C GLY A 216 -5.88 19.74 7.70
N MET A 217 -5.56 18.49 7.35
CA MET A 217 -6.38 17.31 7.62
C MET A 217 -5.61 16.17 8.30
N ARG A 218 -4.49 16.48 8.95
CA ARG A 218 -3.57 15.50 9.57
C ARG A 218 -4.27 14.57 10.56
N SER A 219 -5.20 15.09 11.37
CA SER A 219 -5.93 14.28 12.35
C SER A 219 -6.82 13.24 11.68
N THR A 220 -7.57 13.63 10.65
CA THR A 220 -8.40 12.71 9.87
C THR A 220 -7.54 11.68 9.12
N GLY A 221 -6.43 12.11 8.51
CA GLY A 221 -5.48 11.21 7.85
C GLY A 221 -4.83 10.22 8.82
N ALA A 222 -4.42 10.67 10.01
CA ALA A 222 -3.88 9.83 11.07
C ALA A 222 -4.91 8.81 11.56
N SER A 223 -6.15 9.25 11.78
CA SER A 223 -7.25 8.37 12.20
C SER A 223 -7.53 7.28 11.14
N CYS A 224 -7.53 7.66 9.86
CA CYS A 224 -7.73 6.74 8.74
C CYS A 224 -6.59 5.71 8.67
N PHE A 225 -5.34 6.18 8.73
CA PHE A 225 -4.17 5.33 8.74
C PHE A 225 -4.16 4.35 9.92
N LEU A 226 -4.42 4.83 11.14
CA LEU A 226 -4.48 3.99 12.34
C LEU A 226 -5.60 2.96 12.26
N PHE A 227 -6.76 3.32 11.72
CA PHE A 227 -7.88 2.39 11.54
C PHE A 227 -7.51 1.22 10.63
N PHE A 228 -6.99 1.49 9.42
CA PHE A 228 -6.58 0.43 8.50
C PHE A 228 -5.36 -0.34 9.01
N ALA A 229 -4.33 0.35 9.51
CA ALA A 229 -3.12 -0.29 10.01
C ALA A 229 -3.38 -1.20 11.22
N SER A 230 -4.29 -0.83 12.12
CA SER A 230 -4.65 -1.68 13.26
C SER A 230 -5.40 -2.94 12.81
N LEU A 231 -6.37 -2.82 11.90
CA LEU A 231 -7.11 -3.97 11.36
C LEU A 231 -6.21 -4.93 10.59
N GLU A 232 -5.37 -4.41 9.69
CA GLU A 232 -4.37 -5.18 8.97
C GLU A 232 -3.38 -5.85 9.94
N GLY A 233 -2.90 -5.11 10.95
CA GLY A 233 -1.99 -5.62 11.97
C GLY A 233 -2.58 -6.75 12.82
N ILE A 234 -3.82 -6.62 13.28
CA ILE A 234 -4.53 -7.67 14.04
C ILE A 234 -4.71 -8.93 13.18
N MET A 235 -5.04 -8.78 11.90
CA MET A 235 -5.20 -9.91 10.98
C MET A 235 -3.87 -10.63 10.73
N LEU A 236 -2.78 -9.90 10.52
CA LEU A 236 -1.45 -10.48 10.34
C LEU A 236 -0.95 -11.15 11.64
N TRP A 237 -1.19 -10.53 12.80
CA TRP A 237 -0.78 -11.07 14.09
C TRP A 237 -1.54 -12.35 14.45
N SER A 238 -2.86 -12.38 14.24
CA SER A 238 -3.67 -13.59 14.47
C SER A 238 -3.31 -14.74 13.52
N GLY A 239 -2.97 -14.44 12.26
CA GLY A 239 -2.45 -15.43 11.31
C GLY A 239 -1.11 -16.01 11.75
N SER A 240 -0.19 -15.17 12.22
CA SER A 240 1.13 -15.59 12.72
C SER A 240 1.02 -16.43 14.00
N LEU A 241 0.22 -16.00 14.97
CA LEU A 241 0.00 -16.74 16.21
C LEU A 241 -0.53 -18.15 15.95
N LEU A 242 -1.49 -18.28 15.03
CA LEU A 242 -2.02 -19.60 14.71
C LEU A 242 -1.03 -20.46 13.93
N ALA A 243 -0.25 -19.86 13.02
CA ALA A 243 0.81 -20.59 12.33
C ALA A 243 1.85 -21.15 13.32
N ALA A 244 2.17 -20.41 14.38
CA ALA A 244 3.03 -20.90 15.46
C ALA A 244 2.40 -22.10 16.20
N VAL A 245 1.11 -22.02 16.58
CA VAL A 245 0.39 -23.11 17.26
C VAL A 245 0.27 -24.36 16.39
N ALA A 246 -0.01 -24.21 15.09
CA ALA A 246 -0.14 -25.33 14.15
C ALA A 246 1.21 -26.02 13.85
N SER A 247 2.33 -25.30 14.01
CA SER A 247 3.66 -25.87 13.83
C SER A 247 4.06 -26.85 14.93
N ASP A 248 3.55 -26.65 16.15
CA ASP A 248 3.88 -27.45 17.34
C ASP A 248 3.13 -28.79 17.38
N SER A 249 1.94 -28.85 16.78
CA SER A 249 1.10 -30.05 16.75
C SER A 249 1.39 -30.98 15.57
N GLY A 250 2.30 -30.62 14.66
CA GLY A 250 2.59 -31.38 13.44
C GLY A 250 1.42 -31.54 12.46
N SER A 251 0.30 -30.84 12.71
CA SER A 251 -0.98 -31.07 12.03
C SER A 251 -1.20 -30.10 10.86
N TRP A 252 -0.26 -30.08 9.91
CA TRP A 252 -0.37 -29.25 8.68
C TRP A 252 -1.46 -29.74 7.72
N LYS A 253 -2.09 -30.88 8.05
CA LYS A 253 -3.18 -31.52 7.30
C LYS A 253 -4.57 -31.04 7.71
N ASP A 254 -4.66 -30.16 8.70
CA ASP A 254 -5.96 -29.66 9.16
C ASP A 254 -6.55 -28.71 8.13
N TRP A 255 -7.67 -29.14 7.54
CA TRP A 255 -8.51 -28.32 6.67
C TRP A 255 -8.86 -26.97 7.31
N ALA A 256 -8.92 -26.90 8.65
CA ALA A 256 -9.13 -25.68 9.41
C ALA A 256 -8.01 -24.63 9.18
N PHE A 257 -6.75 -25.06 9.09
CA PHE A 257 -5.62 -24.16 8.84
C PHE A 257 -5.66 -23.57 7.42
N VAL A 258 -5.97 -24.41 6.43
CA VAL A 258 -6.13 -23.97 5.03
C VAL A 258 -7.32 -23.01 4.91
N LEU A 259 -8.47 -23.36 5.49
CA LEU A 259 -9.66 -22.51 5.49
C LEU A 259 -9.36 -21.14 6.13
N GLN A 260 -8.59 -21.12 7.22
CA GLN A 260 -8.21 -19.89 7.88
C GLN A 260 -7.27 -19.04 7.04
N ILE A 261 -6.23 -19.60 6.42
CA ILE A 261 -5.35 -18.83 5.52
C ILE A 261 -6.17 -18.19 4.39
N VAL A 262 -7.10 -18.96 3.80
CA VAL A 262 -7.97 -18.47 2.74
C VAL A 262 -8.87 -17.33 3.25
N LEU A 263 -9.49 -17.50 4.43
CA LEU A 263 -10.37 -16.50 5.02
C LEU A 263 -9.62 -15.23 5.42
N THR A 264 -8.49 -15.34 6.12
CA THR A 264 -7.65 -14.21 6.51
C THR A 264 -7.10 -13.49 5.28
N SER A 265 -6.71 -14.23 4.23
CA SER A 265 -6.29 -13.64 2.95
C SER A 265 -7.43 -12.86 2.30
N ALA A 266 -8.63 -13.45 2.19
CA ALA A 266 -9.79 -12.78 1.63
C ALA A 266 -10.15 -11.49 2.41
N VAL A 267 -10.15 -11.54 3.74
CA VAL A 267 -10.42 -10.34 4.56
C VAL A 267 -9.32 -9.29 4.39
N LEU A 268 -8.06 -9.70 4.33
CA LEU A 268 -6.94 -8.79 4.09
C LEU A 268 -7.02 -8.14 2.70
N THR A 269 -7.43 -8.87 1.66
CA THR A 269 -7.65 -8.27 0.33
C THR A 269 -8.69 -7.16 0.35
N ILE A 270 -9.81 -7.40 1.05
CA ILE A 270 -10.89 -6.41 1.19
C ILE A 270 -10.37 -5.20 1.96
N LEU A 271 -9.63 -5.40 3.06
CA LEU A 271 -9.03 -4.31 3.84
C LEU A 271 -8.09 -3.45 3.00
N MET A 272 -7.19 -4.09 2.22
CA MET A 272 -6.26 -3.39 1.33
C MET A 272 -6.98 -2.59 0.24
N LEU A 273 -8.07 -3.15 -0.33
CA LEU A 273 -8.92 -2.44 -1.29
C LEU A 273 -9.51 -1.17 -0.66
N TYR A 274 -10.11 -1.30 0.54
CA TYR A 274 -10.68 -0.16 1.25
C TYR A 274 -9.63 0.86 1.67
N ASN A 275 -8.42 0.42 2.06
CA ASN A 275 -7.31 1.29 2.41
C ASN A 275 -6.88 2.14 1.19
N ALA A 276 -6.66 1.51 0.03
CA ALA A 276 -6.35 2.22 -1.22
C ALA A 276 -7.45 3.19 -1.64
N ALA A 277 -8.73 2.77 -1.54
CA ALA A 277 -9.86 3.64 -1.85
C ALA A 277 -9.98 4.82 -0.88
N ALA A 278 -9.82 4.59 0.42
CA ALA A 278 -9.86 5.64 1.43
C ALA A 278 -8.74 6.66 1.27
N ASN A 279 -7.52 6.22 0.93
CA ASN A 279 -6.42 7.15 0.62
C ASN A 279 -6.72 8.00 -0.61
N THR A 280 -7.38 7.44 -1.63
CA THR A 280 -7.79 8.18 -2.83
C THR A 280 -8.90 9.18 -2.53
N VAL A 281 -9.91 8.78 -1.76
CA VAL A 281 -10.99 9.67 -1.33
C VAL A 281 -10.46 10.78 -0.41
N LEU A 282 -9.54 10.45 0.50
CA LEU A 282 -8.85 11.43 1.35
C LEU A 282 -8.05 12.43 0.50
N TYR A 283 -7.35 11.98 -0.55
CA TYR A 283 -6.70 12.87 -1.51
C TYR A 283 -7.70 13.87 -2.13
N MET A 284 -8.83 13.38 -2.62
CA MET A 284 -9.87 14.24 -3.23
C MET A 284 -10.42 15.26 -2.22
N TYR A 285 -10.67 14.86 -0.98
CA TYR A 285 -11.09 15.78 0.07
C TYR A 285 -10.02 16.82 0.42
N CYS A 286 -8.75 16.41 0.53
CA CYS A 286 -7.65 17.34 0.76
C CYS A 286 -7.55 18.36 -0.38
N LYS A 287 -7.69 17.93 -1.64
CA LYS A 287 -7.76 18.82 -2.80
C LYS A 287 -8.96 19.79 -2.73
N ALA A 288 -10.12 19.30 -2.29
CA ALA A 288 -11.32 20.13 -2.12
C ALA A 288 -11.11 21.24 -1.09
N VAL A 289 -10.49 20.90 0.05
CA VAL A 289 -10.21 21.86 1.14
C VAL A 289 -9.23 22.96 0.71
N HIS A 290 -8.29 22.64 -0.20
CA HIS A 290 -7.36 23.63 -0.74
C HIS A 290 -7.93 24.42 -1.94
N GLY A 291 -9.17 24.17 -2.35
CA GLY A 291 -9.82 24.86 -3.47
C GLY A 291 -9.37 24.42 -4.86
N GLU A 292 -8.39 23.52 -4.95
CA GLU A 292 -7.84 23.03 -6.23
C GLU A 292 -8.81 22.09 -6.96
N LEU A 293 -9.69 21.39 -6.22
CA LEU A 293 -10.65 20.46 -6.81
C LEU A 293 -11.69 21.17 -7.70
N ALA A 294 -12.12 22.37 -7.34
CA ALA A 294 -13.11 23.11 -8.12
C ALA A 294 -12.56 23.55 -9.49
N ALA A 295 -11.27 23.91 -9.55
CA ALA A 295 -10.59 24.25 -10.79
C ALA A 295 -10.44 23.01 -11.70
N GLU A 296 -10.05 21.87 -11.14
CA GLU A 296 -9.90 20.62 -11.89
C GLU A 296 -11.25 20.09 -12.41
N ILE A 297 -12.33 20.18 -11.61
CA ILE A 297 -13.69 19.92 -12.09
C ILE A 297 -14.03 20.85 -13.26
N ALA A 298 -13.76 22.15 -13.14
CA ALA A 298 -14.06 23.11 -14.21
C ALA A 298 -13.29 22.78 -15.50
N GLU A 299 -12.00 22.42 -15.41
CA GLU A 299 -11.16 22.04 -16.56
C GLU A 299 -11.57 20.69 -17.16
N ASP A 300 -11.83 19.66 -16.36
CA ASP A 300 -12.20 18.32 -16.83
C ASP A 300 -13.59 18.29 -17.50
N PHE A 301 -14.48 19.21 -17.11
CA PHE A 301 -15.77 19.40 -17.75
C PHE A 301 -15.76 20.53 -18.79
N ALA A 302 -14.69 21.32 -18.91
CA ALA A 302 -14.58 22.42 -19.88
C ALA A 302 -14.77 21.94 -21.32
N TRP A 303 -14.29 20.74 -21.65
CA TRP A 303 -14.49 20.12 -22.97
C TRP A 303 -15.91 19.58 -23.20
N GLN A 304 -16.69 19.42 -22.12
CA GLN A 304 -18.09 19.00 -22.16
C GLN A 304 -19.05 20.18 -22.23
N TYR A 305 -18.59 21.38 -21.86
CA TYR A 305 -19.20 22.63 -22.26
C TYR A 305 -18.81 22.91 -23.71
N VAL A 306 -19.69 22.50 -24.62
CA VAL A 306 -19.68 23.01 -25.99
C VAL A 306 -19.65 24.53 -25.89
N SER A 307 -18.58 25.15 -26.37
CA SER A 307 -18.56 26.58 -26.66
C SER A 307 -19.70 26.83 -27.64
N LEU A 308 -20.84 27.30 -27.13
CA LEU A 308 -21.96 27.71 -27.94
C LEU A 308 -21.44 28.82 -28.88
N PRO A 309 -21.52 28.67 -30.21
CA PRO A 309 -21.00 29.64 -31.18
C PRO A 309 -21.90 30.89 -31.26
N PHE A 310 -22.49 31.33 -30.15
CA PHE A 310 -23.54 32.34 -30.12
C PHE A 310 -23.13 33.69 -29.55
N ASP A 311 -21.85 34.08 -29.66
CA ASP A 311 -21.50 35.45 -29.25
C ASP A 311 -20.32 36.11 -29.97
N GLU A 312 -20.17 35.91 -31.28
CA GLU A 312 -19.31 36.81 -32.07
C GLU A 312 -20.07 37.97 -32.74
N ASP A 313 -21.41 38.01 -32.74
CA ASP A 313 -22.16 38.99 -33.56
C ASP A 313 -23.39 39.68 -32.92
N LYS A 314 -23.62 39.58 -31.60
CA LYS A 314 -24.78 40.27 -30.99
C LYS A 314 -24.38 41.31 -29.96
N VAL A 315 -24.33 42.54 -30.46
CA VAL A 315 -24.35 43.83 -29.73
C VAL A 315 -25.21 43.75 -28.46
N PRO A 316 -24.72 44.26 -27.31
CA PRO A 316 -25.46 44.23 -26.05
C PRO A 316 -26.71 45.11 -26.13
N TYR A 317 -27.89 44.48 -26.13
CA TYR A 317 -29.15 45.19 -25.95
C TYR A 317 -29.28 45.58 -24.48
N VAL A 318 -28.98 46.85 -24.18
CA VAL A 318 -29.27 47.46 -22.88
C VAL A 318 -30.79 47.64 -22.78
N VAL A 319 -31.45 46.75 -22.04
CA VAL A 319 -32.85 46.94 -21.65
C VAL A 319 -32.87 47.78 -20.37
N SER A 320 -33.14 49.08 -20.50
CA SER A 320 -33.46 49.91 -19.33
C SER A 320 -34.90 49.64 -18.91
N VAL A 321 -35.06 49.11 -17.71
CA VAL A 321 -36.38 48.99 -17.07
C VAL A 321 -36.68 50.34 -16.41
N VAL A 322 -37.54 51.13 -17.03
CA VAL A 322 -38.14 52.31 -16.38
C VAL A 322 -39.29 51.79 -15.51
N SER A 323 -39.13 51.89 -14.19
CA SER A 323 -40.22 51.71 -13.24
C SER A 323 -41.14 52.93 -13.32
N VAL A 324 -42.41 52.70 -13.64
CA VAL A 324 -43.52 53.66 -13.45
C VAL A 324 -44.18 53.39 -12.11
#